data_AF-A0A1Q8GBA1-F1
#
_entry.id   AF-A0A1Q8GBA1-F1
#
_cell.length_a   1.000
_cell.length_b   1.000
_cell.length_c   1.000
_cell.angle_alpha   90.00
_cell.angle_beta   90.00
_cell.angle_gamma   90.00
#
_symmetry.space_group_name_H-M   'P 1'
#
loop_
_entity.id
_entity.type
_entity.pdbx_description
1 polymer ?
#
loop_
_entity_poly.entity_id
_entity_poly.type
_entity_poly.pdbx_seq_one_letter_code
_entity_poly.pdbx_strand_id
1 'polypeptide(L)'
;MVHTQREQIWQQRITDWQASGLSGMAYCKQQSLTYCRFVYWRKKLTHSEPELNEVASSGFARVTAAPDSGTPDGLRVSLPGGVSITGLHAGNIELLGAVLRQL
;
A
#
# COMPACT_ATOMS: atom_id res chain seq x y z
N MET A 1 18.41 15.69 -13.57
CA MET A 1 19.73 15.06 -13.32
C MET A 1 20.26 15.34 -11.90
N VAL A 2 19.46 15.25 -10.83
CA VAL A 2 19.90 15.61 -9.44
C VAL A 2 19.65 14.47 -8.42
N HIS A 3 18.90 13.43 -8.82
CA HIS A 3 18.59 12.30 -7.94
C HIS A 3 19.80 11.40 -7.69
N THR A 4 20.55 11.07 -8.75
CA THR A 4 21.71 10.18 -8.71
C THR A 4 22.86 10.75 -7.87
N GLN A 5 23.12 12.06 -7.96
CA GLN A 5 24.21 12.70 -7.20
C GLN A 5 24.00 12.58 -5.69
N ARG A 6 22.76 12.73 -5.22
CA ARG A 6 22.43 12.59 -3.79
C ARG A 6 22.57 11.14 -3.34
N GLU A 7 22.18 10.19 -4.17
CA GLU A 7 22.31 8.76 -3.88
C GLU A 7 23.78 8.37 -3.71
N GLN A 8 24.66 8.80 -4.62
CA GLN A 8 26.09 8.55 -4.53
C GLN A 8 26.73 9.16 -3.27
N ILE A 9 26.38 10.41 -2.92
CA ILE A 9 26.88 11.05 -1.70
C ILE A 9 26.47 10.27 -0.45
N TRP A 10 25.21 9.83 -0.38
CA TRP A 10 24.73 9.05 0.76
C TRP A 10 25.33 7.65 0.79
N GLN A 11 25.57 7.04 -0.36
CA GLN A 11 26.24 5.75 -0.43
C GLN A 11 27.66 5.83 0.13
N GLN A 12 28.44 6.85 -0.26
CA GLN A 12 29.77 7.08 0.31
C GLN A 12 29.71 7.26 1.83
N ARG A 13 28.78 8.09 2.33
CA ARG A 13 28.62 8.34 3.78
C ARG A 13 28.24 7.09 4.57
N ILE A 14 27.42 6.21 4.00
CA ILE A 14 27.07 4.92 4.64
C ILE A 14 28.29 4.00 4.67
N THR A 15 29.08 3.95 3.60
CA THR A 15 30.34 3.18 3.57
C THR A 15 31.34 3.69 4.60
N ASP A 16 31.54 5.01 4.67
CA ASP A 16 32.45 5.64 5.65
C ASP A 16 31.97 5.37 7.09
N TRP A 17 30.65 5.41 7.31
CA TRP A 17 30.06 5.05 8.59
C TRP A 17 30.32 3.57 8.96
N GLN A 18 30.11 2.64 8.03
CA GLN A 18 30.38 1.22 8.25
C GLN A 18 31.86 0.96 8.56
N ALA A 19 32.77 1.64 7.86
CA ALA A 19 34.21 1.56 8.12
C ALA A 19 34.60 2.16 9.48
N SER A 20 33.89 3.21 9.94
CA SER A 20 34.17 3.85 11.23
C SER A 20 33.84 2.98 12.45
N GLY A 21 32.96 1.97 12.30
CA GLY A 21 32.48 1.13 13.41
C GLY A 21 31.68 1.88 14.48
N LEU A 22 31.36 3.16 14.26
CA LEU A 22 30.63 3.99 15.20
C LEU A 22 29.13 3.67 15.17
N SER A 23 28.42 3.99 16.26
CA SER A 23 26.96 3.99 16.23
C SER A 23 26.45 5.07 15.26
N GLY A 24 25.33 4.82 14.59
CA GLY A 24 24.78 5.77 13.60
C GLY A 24 24.52 7.17 14.19
N MET A 25 24.16 7.25 15.47
CA MET A 25 24.00 8.53 16.17
C MET A 25 25.33 9.24 16.40
N ALA A 26 26.38 8.52 16.79
CA ALA A 26 27.71 9.10 17.00
C ALA A 26 28.31 9.63 15.68
N TYR A 27 28.16 8.87 14.59
CA TYR A 27 28.57 9.30 13.26
C TYR A 27 27.79 10.54 12.79
N CYS A 28 26.46 10.57 13.00
CA CYS A 28 25.66 11.75 12.67
C CYS A 28 26.07 12.98 13.47
N LYS A 29 26.45 12.82 14.75
CA LYS A 29 26.97 13.93 15.57
C LYS A 29 28.31 14.44 15.06
N GLN A 30 29.25 13.57 14.70
CA GLN A 30 30.56 13.98 14.20
C GLN A 30 30.47 14.70 12.84
N GLN A 31 29.65 14.18 11.94
CA GLN A 31 29.51 14.69 10.57
C GLN A 31 28.41 15.76 10.42
N SER A 32 27.83 16.22 11.54
CA SER A 32 26.72 17.19 11.58
C SER A 32 25.55 16.82 10.65
N LEU A 33 25.19 15.53 10.64
CA LEU A 33 24.12 14.98 9.82
C LEU A 33 22.80 14.90 10.59
N THR A 34 21.69 15.17 9.91
CA THR A 34 20.36 14.92 10.45
C THR A 34 20.13 13.42 10.58
N TYR A 35 19.92 12.94 11.81
CA TYR A 35 19.77 11.51 12.12
C TYR A 35 18.63 10.86 11.34
N CYS A 36 17.44 11.49 11.25
CA CYS A 36 16.31 10.96 10.51
C CYS A 36 16.65 10.70 9.03
N ARG A 37 17.41 11.63 8.42
CA ARG A 37 17.85 11.51 7.03
C ARG A 37 18.85 10.37 6.86
N PHE A 38 19.78 10.21 7.80
CA PHE A 38 20.70 9.07 7.81
C PHE A 38 19.98 7.73 7.91
N VAL A 39 19.00 7.59 8.81
CA VAL A 39 18.22 6.36 8.94
C VAL A 39 17.46 6.04 7.66
N TYR A 40 16.83 7.04 7.04
CA TYR A 40 16.15 6.89 5.75
C TYR A 40 17.11 6.38 4.67
N TRP A 41 18.28 7.00 4.51
CA TRP A 41 19.24 6.62 3.49
C TRP A 41 19.88 5.26 3.75
N ARG A 42 20.14 4.93 5.02
CA ARG A 42 20.58 3.59 5.41
C ARG A 42 19.56 2.54 4.98
N LYS A 43 18.28 2.72 5.35
CA LYS A 43 17.22 1.80 4.92
C LYS A 43 17.11 1.71 3.40
N LYS A 44 17.08 2.85 2.70
CA LYS A 44 16.95 2.89 1.25
C LYS A 44 18.11 2.19 0.53
N LEU A 45 19.34 2.29 1.03
CA LEU A 45 20.53 1.70 0.42
C LEU A 45 20.77 0.24 0.83
N THR A 46 20.26 -0.18 1.99
CA THR A 46 20.26 -1.61 2.42
C THR A 46 19.14 -2.38 1.72
N HIS A 47 17.97 -1.78 1.49
CA HIS A 47 16.83 -2.39 0.79
C HIS A 47 16.81 -2.11 -0.72
N SER A 48 17.97 -2.04 -1.38
CA SER A 48 18.03 -2.02 -2.85
C SER A 48 17.62 -3.35 -3.50
N GLU A 49 17.41 -4.39 -2.70
CA GLU A 49 16.60 -5.55 -3.11
C GLU A 49 15.13 -5.27 -2.77
N PRO A 50 14.18 -5.54 -3.68
CA PRO A 50 12.75 -5.34 -3.44
C PRO A 50 12.23 -6.41 -2.48
N GLU A 51 12.74 -6.43 -1.25
CA GLU A 51 12.15 -7.20 -0.19
C GLU A 51 10.96 -6.43 0.35
N LEU A 52 9.81 -6.86 -0.18
CA LEU A 52 8.44 -6.75 0.30
C LEU A 52 8.22 -7.05 1.80
N ASN A 53 9.19 -6.81 2.69
CA ASN A 53 9.13 -7.24 4.09
C ASN A 53 9.78 -6.25 5.06
N GLU A 54 9.27 -5.02 5.11
CA GLU A 54 9.13 -4.34 6.41
C GLU A 54 7.65 -4.04 6.59
N VAL A 55 6.91 -5.08 6.98
CA VAL A 55 5.73 -4.90 7.82
C VAL A 55 6.25 -4.43 9.18
N ALA A 56 6.71 -3.17 9.23
CA ALA A 56 6.45 -2.39 10.42
C ALA A 56 4.94 -2.56 10.64
N SER A 57 4.58 -3.10 11.81
CA SER A 57 3.22 -3.39 12.27
C SER A 57 2.30 -2.17 12.06
N SER A 58 1.92 -1.94 10.82
CA SER A 58 0.76 -1.20 10.41
C SER A 58 -0.37 -2.06 10.96
N GLY A 59 -1.13 -1.57 11.92
CA GLY A 59 -2.29 -2.27 12.50
C GLY A 59 -3.43 -2.54 11.50
N PHE A 60 -3.08 -2.61 10.22
CA PHE A 60 -3.94 -2.78 9.07
C PHE A 60 -3.66 -4.18 8.52
N ALA A 61 -4.68 -5.02 8.58
CA ALA A 61 -4.68 -6.29 7.90
C ALA A 61 -4.70 -6.05 6.39
N ARG A 62 -3.82 -6.73 5.66
CA ARG A 62 -3.84 -6.72 4.19
C ARG A 62 -5.07 -7.50 3.73
N VAL A 63 -6.05 -6.80 3.15
CA VAL A 63 -7.21 -7.44 2.52
C VAL A 63 -6.87 -7.71 1.06
N THR A 64 -6.78 -8.98 0.70
CA THR A 64 -6.74 -9.40 -0.70
C THR A 64 -8.17 -9.42 -1.21
N ALA A 65 -8.45 -8.72 -2.31
CA ALA A 65 -9.74 -8.83 -2.98
C ALA A 65 -9.96 -10.32 -3.31
N ALA A 66 -11.08 -10.88 -2.85
CA ALA A 66 -11.48 -12.22 -3.27
C ALA A 66 -11.52 -12.21 -4.80
N PRO A 67 -11.04 -13.27 -5.48
CA PRO A 67 -11.26 -13.38 -6.91
C PRO A 67 -12.76 -13.27 -7.13
N ASP A 68 -13.17 -12.39 -8.04
CA ASP A 68 -14.56 -12.26 -8.46
C ASP A 68 -14.99 -13.63 -8.97
N SER A 69 -15.58 -14.43 -8.09
CA SER A 69 -16.20 -15.69 -8.43
C SER A 69 -17.49 -15.33 -9.17
N GLY A 70 -17.32 -15.03 -10.46
CA GLY A 70 -18.35 -14.79 -11.47
C GLY A 70 -19.68 -14.34 -10.89
N THR A 71 -19.81 -13.05 -10.57
CA THR A 71 -21.14 -12.47 -10.54
C THR A 71 -21.73 -12.64 -11.94
N PRO A 72 -22.90 -13.31 -12.11
CA PRO A 72 -23.67 -13.04 -13.31
C PRO A 72 -23.94 -11.54 -13.30
N ASP A 73 -23.43 -10.87 -14.32
CA ASP A 73 -23.53 -9.44 -14.60
C ASP A 73 -24.95 -8.94 -14.26
N GLY A 74 -25.09 -8.35 -13.08
CA GLY A 74 -26.38 -8.30 -12.41
C GLY A 74 -26.49 -7.09 -11.52
N LEU A 75 -27.31 -6.12 -11.94
CA LEU A 75 -27.58 -4.91 -11.17
C LEU A 75 -28.23 -5.28 -9.83
N ARG A 76 -27.91 -4.49 -8.80
CA ARG A 76 -28.50 -4.61 -7.46
C ARG A 76 -29.30 -3.36 -7.14
N VAL A 77 -30.54 -3.54 -6.71
CA VAL A 77 -31.43 -2.45 -6.26
C VAL A 77 -31.78 -2.68 -4.79
N SER A 78 -31.61 -1.64 -3.97
CA SER A 78 -32.01 -1.65 -2.57
C SER A 78 -33.24 -0.76 -2.39
N LEU A 79 -34.28 -1.29 -1.74
CA LEU A 79 -35.53 -0.59 -1.48
C LEU A 79 -35.59 -0.05 -0.04
N PRO A 80 -36.33 1.03 0.21
CA PRO A 80 -36.66 1.47 1.56
C PRO A 80 -37.36 0.32 2.31
N GLY A 81 -36.82 -0.09 3.46
CA GLY A 81 -37.29 -1.28 4.20
C GLY A 81 -36.30 -2.44 4.24
N GLY A 82 -35.12 -2.31 3.62
CA GLY A 82 -34.04 -3.29 3.75
C GLY A 82 -34.10 -4.46 2.77
N VAL A 83 -35.08 -4.45 1.87
CA VAL A 83 -35.15 -5.43 0.77
C VAL A 83 -34.09 -5.10 -0.26
N SER A 84 -33.34 -6.11 -0.68
CA SER A 84 -32.27 -5.98 -1.67
C SER A 84 -32.46 -7.03 -2.76
N ILE A 85 -32.68 -6.56 -3.99
CA ILE A 85 -32.83 -7.40 -5.18
C ILE A 85 -31.49 -7.42 -5.92
N THR A 86 -30.95 -8.60 -6.18
CA THR A 86 -29.65 -8.82 -6.83
C THR A 86 -29.79 -9.65 -8.11
N GLY A 87 -28.82 -9.52 -9.02
CA GLY A 87 -28.77 -10.34 -10.22
C GLY A 87 -29.65 -9.83 -11.37
N LEU A 88 -29.96 -8.52 -11.40
CA LEU A 88 -30.83 -7.94 -12.41
C LEU A 88 -30.09 -7.80 -13.76
N HIS A 89 -30.64 -8.42 -14.79
CA HIS A 89 -30.11 -8.44 -16.15
C HIS A 89 -31.26 -8.30 -17.18
N ALA A 90 -30.94 -8.06 -18.45
CA ALA A 90 -31.94 -7.78 -19.49
C ALA A 90 -33.08 -8.83 -19.58
N GLY A 91 -32.77 -10.11 -19.31
CA GLY A 91 -33.77 -11.19 -19.30
C GLY A 91 -34.74 -11.21 -18.10
N ASN A 92 -34.46 -10.49 -17.00
CA ASN A 92 -35.28 -10.53 -15.79
C ASN A 92 -35.81 -9.14 -15.34
N ILE A 93 -35.48 -8.09 -16.08
CA ILE A 93 -35.89 -6.72 -15.76
C ILE A 93 -37.42 -6.54 -15.80
N GLU A 94 -38.11 -7.28 -16.66
CA GLU A 94 -39.59 -7.30 -16.71
C GLU A 94 -40.21 -7.87 -15.42
N LEU A 95 -39.55 -8.84 -14.79
CA LEU A 95 -39.98 -9.41 -13.51
C LEU A 95 -39.80 -8.41 -12.36
N LEU A 96 -38.79 -7.53 -12.43
CA LEU A 96 -38.63 -6.46 -11.44
C LEU A 96 -39.88 -5.58 -11.39
N GLY A 97 -40.42 -5.19 -12.55
CA GLY A 97 -41.65 -4.39 -12.63
C GLY A 97 -42.87 -5.11 -12.04
N ALA A 98 -42.97 -6.43 -12.22
CA ALA A 98 -44.05 -7.22 -11.63
C ALA A 98 -43.93 -7.34 -10.11
N VAL A 99 -42.73 -7.58 -9.59
CA VAL A 99 -42.45 -7.69 -8.14
C VAL A 99 -42.70 -6.35 -7.45
N LEU A 100 -42.26 -5.24 -8.05
CA LEU A 100 -42.48 -3.90 -7.50
C LEU A 100 -43.95 -3.49 -7.45
N ARG A 101 -44.82 -4.07 -8.28
CA ARG A 101 -46.27 -3.78 -8.26
C ARG A 101 -47.04 -4.56 -7.19
N GLN A 102 -46.45 -5.63 -6.64
CA GLN A 102 -47.06 -6.45 -5.59
C GLN A 102 -46.62 -6.05 -4.18
N LEU A 103 -45.68 -5.11 -4.08
CA LEU A 103 -45.23 -4.47 -2.85
C LEU A 103 -45.96 -3.14 -2.66
#